data_AF-A0A7Y5V3E3-F1
#
_entry.id   AF-A0A7Y5V3E3-F1
#
_cell.length_a   1.000
_cell.length_b   1.000
_cell.length_c   1.000
_cell.angle_alpha   90.00
_cell.angle_beta   90.00
_cell.angle_gamma   90.00
#
_symmetry.space_group_name_H-M   'P 1'
#
loop_
_entity.id
_entity.type
_entity.pdbx_description
1 polymer ?
#
loop_
_entity_poly.entity_id
_entity_poly.type
_entity_poly.pdbx_seq_one_letter_code
_entity_poly.pdbx_strand_id
1 'polypeptide(L)'
;MSYPNDFMFDAGIAARETDLLVVKIGGGAGVDLQECAADIARIAAERPVVVVHGVSDRLNRLCELRGVMVRTITSPNGHSSRYTDPETRDLYVEAAGSVNGDLVRHLRAFGAQAVGFAGERTPLVASRKEAIRAVVEGRVRLIRDDYSGTITAVRAE
;
A
#
# COMPACT_ATOMS: atom_id res chain seq x y z
N MET A 1 -27.81 -22.88 41.74
CA MET A 1 -27.79 -22.60 40.29
C MET A 1 -26.52 -21.81 40.04
N SER A 2 -25.43 -22.53 39.77
CA SER A 2 -24.08 -22.01 39.77
C SER A 2 -23.49 -22.25 38.40
N TYR A 3 -23.14 -21.19 37.69
CA TYR A 3 -22.32 -21.28 36.49
C TYR A 3 -20.85 -21.32 36.92
N PRO A 4 -20.05 -22.30 36.47
CA PRO A 4 -18.62 -22.25 36.71
C PRO A 4 -17.99 -21.19 35.81
N ASN A 5 -17.13 -20.37 36.43
CA ASN A 5 -16.02 -19.70 35.77
C ASN A 5 -15.14 -20.77 35.13
N ASP A 6 -14.85 -20.63 33.84
CA ASP A 6 -13.54 -20.89 33.21
C ASP A 6 -13.66 -20.67 31.70
N PHE A 7 -13.45 -19.42 31.27
CA PHE A 7 -12.91 -19.16 29.95
C PHE A 7 -11.54 -18.55 30.14
N MET A 8 -10.54 -19.43 30.27
CA MET A 8 -9.14 -19.10 30.04
C MET A 8 -9.03 -18.38 28.70
N PHE A 9 -8.47 -17.17 28.73
CA PHE A 9 -7.91 -16.54 27.54
C PHE A 9 -6.71 -17.38 27.09
N ASP A 10 -6.87 -18.13 26.00
CA ASP A 10 -5.75 -18.79 25.35
C ASP A 10 -4.93 -17.72 24.61
N ALA A 11 -3.88 -17.26 25.28
CA ALA A 11 -2.80 -16.49 24.71
C ALA A 11 -2.01 -17.41 23.77
N GLY A 12 -2.45 -17.51 22.51
CA GLY A 12 -1.89 -18.53 21.63
C GLY A 12 -2.25 -18.42 20.16
N ILE A 13 -2.15 -17.23 19.54
CA ILE A 13 -1.94 -17.20 18.08
C ILE A 13 -0.44 -17.47 17.85
N ALA A 14 -0.03 -18.72 18.11
CA ALA A 14 1.14 -19.26 17.45
C ALA A 14 0.86 -19.16 15.94
N ALA A 15 1.79 -18.61 15.18
CA ALA A 15 1.68 -18.50 13.73
C ALA A 15 1.37 -19.88 13.16
N ARG A 16 0.09 -20.13 12.84
CA ARG A 16 -0.25 -21.18 11.88
C ARG A 16 0.53 -20.81 10.63
N GLU A 17 1.30 -21.75 10.11
CA GLU A 17 1.93 -21.60 8.80
C GLU A 17 0.77 -21.50 7.80
N THR A 18 0.31 -20.27 7.57
CA THR A 18 -0.83 -20.02 6.70
C THR A 18 -0.33 -20.24 5.29
N ASP A 19 -1.06 -21.03 4.51
CA ASP A 19 -0.88 -21.12 3.06
C ASP A 19 -1.25 -19.79 2.33
N LEU A 20 -1.24 -18.67 3.05
CA LEU A 20 -1.45 -17.34 2.51
C LEU A 20 -0.22 -16.88 1.71
N LEU A 21 -0.41 -16.58 0.43
CA LEU A 21 0.60 -15.94 -0.39
C LEU A 21 0.38 -14.42 -0.40
N VAL A 22 1.42 -13.63 -0.11
CA VAL A 22 1.39 -12.18 -0.28
C VAL A 22 2.18 -11.80 -1.54
N VAL A 23 1.51 -11.22 -2.52
CA VAL A 23 2.12 -10.81 -3.80
C VAL A 23 2.21 -9.29 -3.86
N LYS A 24 3.43 -8.76 -4.07
CA LYS A 24 3.66 -7.33 -4.32
C LYS A 24 3.82 -7.09 -5.82
N ILE A 25 2.83 -6.46 -6.43
CA ILE A 25 2.94 -5.93 -7.79
C ILE A 25 3.67 -4.58 -7.74
N GLY A 26 4.63 -4.38 -8.63
CA GLY A 26 5.31 -3.09 -8.81
C GLY A 26 4.32 -1.97 -9.20
N GLY A 27 4.79 -0.72 -9.13
CA GLY A 27 4.00 0.44 -9.60
C GLY A 27 4.69 1.26 -10.68
N GLY A 28 5.82 0.77 -11.20
CA GLY A 28 6.60 1.48 -12.22
C GLY A 28 6.02 1.33 -13.61
N ALA A 29 6.55 2.10 -14.56
CA ALA A 29 6.20 1.97 -15.97
C ALA A 29 6.54 0.56 -16.49
N GLY A 30 5.71 0.03 -17.38
CA GLY A 30 5.89 -1.30 -17.99
C GLY A 30 5.32 -2.47 -17.17
N VAL A 31 4.74 -2.23 -15.99
CA VAL A 31 3.98 -3.27 -15.27
C VAL A 31 2.66 -3.51 -16.00
N ASP A 32 2.47 -4.72 -16.52
CA ASP A 32 1.20 -5.17 -17.07
C ASP A 32 0.30 -5.75 -15.97
N LEU A 33 -0.67 -4.95 -15.52
CA LEU A 33 -1.60 -5.34 -14.46
C LEU A 33 -2.54 -6.46 -14.89
N GLN A 34 -2.86 -6.57 -16.18
CA GLN A 34 -3.78 -7.58 -16.66
C GLN A 34 -3.11 -8.96 -16.65
N GLU A 35 -1.88 -9.05 -17.16
CA GLU A 35 -1.12 -10.31 -17.13
C GLU A 35 -0.80 -10.73 -15.68
N CYS A 36 -0.42 -9.77 -14.82
CA CYS A 36 -0.27 -10.04 -13.39
C CYS A 36 -1.56 -10.58 -12.77
N ALA A 37 -2.72 -10.00 -13.11
CA ALA A 37 -4.01 -10.48 -12.61
C ALA A 37 -4.36 -11.88 -13.11
N ALA A 38 -3.99 -12.24 -14.35
CA ALA A 38 -4.21 -13.57 -14.90
C ALA A 38 -3.41 -14.65 -14.14
N ASP A 39 -2.13 -14.39 -13.85
CA ASP A 39 -1.30 -15.26 -13.02
C ASP A 39 -1.85 -15.40 -11.59
N ILE A 40 -2.18 -14.27 -10.97
CA ILE A 40 -2.67 -14.24 -9.59
C ILE A 40 -4.01 -14.95 -9.47
N ALA A 41 -4.91 -14.81 -10.45
CA ALA A 41 -6.21 -15.48 -10.42
C ALA A 41 -6.08 -17.00 -10.46
N ARG A 42 -5.10 -17.54 -11.22
CA ARG A 42 -4.80 -18.97 -11.22
C ARG A 42 -4.33 -19.45 -9.85
N ILE A 43 -3.42 -18.72 -9.21
CA ILE A 43 -2.92 -19.06 -7.87
C ILE A 43 -4.05 -18.96 -6.82
N ALA A 44 -4.90 -17.94 -6.92
CA ALA A 44 -6.00 -17.71 -6.00
C ALA A 44 -7.10 -18.79 -6.06
N ALA A 45 -7.13 -19.61 -7.12
CA ALA A 45 -8.02 -20.77 -7.19
C ALA A 45 -7.55 -21.92 -6.27
N GLU A 46 -6.28 -21.95 -5.90
CA GLU A 46 -5.67 -23.05 -5.14
C GLU A 46 -5.38 -22.67 -3.69
N ARG A 47 -5.11 -21.38 -3.41
CA ARG A 47 -4.75 -20.89 -2.07
C ARG A 47 -5.16 -19.45 -1.82
N PRO A 48 -5.27 -19.01 -0.55
CA PRO A 48 -5.51 -17.61 -0.21
C PRO A 48 -4.38 -16.70 -0.70
N VAL A 49 -4.73 -15.56 -1.31
CA VAL A 49 -3.77 -14.56 -1.80
C VAL A 49 -4.14 -13.17 -1.30
N VAL A 50 -3.15 -12.44 -0.78
CA VAL A 50 -3.23 -11.00 -0.56
C VAL A 50 -2.34 -10.29 -1.59
N VAL A 51 -2.91 -9.33 -2.32
CA VAL A 51 -2.17 -8.56 -3.32
C VAL A 51 -1.95 -7.14 -2.83
N VAL A 52 -0.71 -6.69 -2.88
CA VAL A 52 -0.30 -5.30 -2.63
C VAL A 52 0.20 -4.72 -3.95
N HIS A 53 -0.31 -3.56 -4.38
CA HIS A 53 0.12 -2.94 -5.64
C HIS A 53 0.88 -1.63 -5.40
N GLY A 54 1.68 -1.21 -6.38
CA GLY A 54 2.27 0.14 -6.42
C GLY A 54 1.41 1.07 -7.28
N VAL A 55 1.78 2.36 -7.33
CA VAL A 55 1.02 3.37 -8.10
C VAL A 55 1.89 4.42 -8.80
N SER A 56 3.22 4.27 -8.77
CA SER A 56 4.16 5.34 -9.15
C SER A 56 3.96 5.89 -10.57
N ASP A 57 3.73 5.02 -11.55
CA ASP A 57 3.48 5.40 -12.94
C ASP A 57 2.12 6.10 -13.11
N ARG A 58 1.06 5.55 -12.50
CA ARG A 58 -0.26 6.21 -12.46
C ARG A 58 -0.18 7.59 -11.83
N LEU A 59 0.52 7.71 -10.70
CA LEU A 59 0.73 8.99 -10.02
C LEU A 59 1.48 9.97 -10.93
N ASN A 60 2.57 9.55 -11.57
CA ASN A 60 3.33 10.43 -12.47
C ASN A 60 2.45 11.01 -13.58
N ARG A 61 1.59 10.19 -14.20
CA ARG A 61 0.64 10.64 -15.22
C ARG A 61 -0.39 11.62 -14.68
N LEU A 62 -0.90 11.39 -13.46
CA LEU A 62 -1.82 12.33 -12.81
C LEU A 62 -1.14 13.66 -12.48
N CYS A 63 0.08 13.63 -11.95
CA CYS A 63 0.87 14.84 -11.71
C CYS A 63 1.09 15.63 -12.99
N GLU A 64 1.47 14.97 -14.09
CA GLU A 64 1.65 15.60 -15.41
C GLU A 64 0.35 16.24 -15.90
N LEU A 65 -0.77 15.50 -15.85
CA LEU A 65 -2.09 15.98 -16.27
C LEU A 65 -2.56 17.21 -15.47
N ARG A 66 -2.14 17.32 -14.20
CA ARG A 66 -2.52 18.41 -13.30
C ARG A 66 -1.47 19.52 -13.20
N GLY A 67 -0.33 19.39 -13.88
CA GLY A 67 0.76 20.35 -13.80
C GLY A 67 1.47 20.37 -12.43
N VAL A 68 1.38 19.30 -11.66
CA VAL A 68 2.01 19.16 -10.34
C VAL A 68 3.42 18.62 -10.51
N MET A 69 4.41 19.33 -9.97
CA MET A 69 5.82 18.94 -10.09
C MET A 69 6.15 17.74 -9.19
N VAL A 70 6.61 16.65 -9.80
CA VAL A 70 7.17 15.50 -9.06
C VAL A 70 8.52 15.87 -8.46
N ARG A 71 8.68 15.67 -7.16
CA ARG A 71 9.91 15.96 -6.42
C ARG A 71 10.41 14.73 -5.67
N THR A 72 11.72 14.58 -5.60
CA THR A 72 12.40 13.52 -4.83
C THR A 72 13.29 14.17 -3.79
N ILE A 73 13.27 13.61 -2.59
CA ILE A 73 14.16 14.01 -1.49
C ILE A 73 15.06 12.83 -1.12
N THR A 74 16.28 13.14 -0.72
CA THR A 74 17.27 12.13 -0.31
C THR A 74 17.66 12.37 1.13
N SER A 75 17.58 11.34 1.98
CA SER A 75 18.00 11.40 3.37
C SER A 75 19.51 11.54 3.48
N PRO A 76 20.05 12.00 4.63
CA PRO A 76 21.50 12.04 4.88
C PRO A 76 22.19 10.68 4.70
N ASN A 77 21.41 9.60 4.79
CA ASN A 77 21.84 8.21 4.72
C ASN A 77 21.77 7.65 3.27
N GLY A 78 21.39 8.48 2.30
CA GLY A 78 21.28 8.11 0.88
C GLY A 78 19.94 7.50 0.46
N HIS A 79 18.97 7.35 1.37
CA HIS A 79 17.65 6.83 1.00
C HIS A 79 16.84 7.90 0.27
N SER A 80 16.38 7.61 -0.94
CA SER A 80 15.57 8.53 -1.74
C SER A 80 14.10 8.15 -1.73
N SER A 81 13.24 9.13 -1.54
CA SER A 81 11.78 8.98 -1.57
C SER A 81 11.13 10.13 -2.30
N ARG A 82 9.90 9.93 -2.78
CA ARG A 82 9.10 11.04 -3.29
C ARG A 82 8.81 12.01 -2.15
N TYR A 83 8.98 13.29 -2.42
CA TYR A 83 8.44 14.32 -1.53
C TYR A 83 6.94 14.45 -1.78
N THR A 84 6.16 14.22 -0.74
CA THR A 84 4.70 14.08 -0.81
C THR A 84 4.05 15.18 0.03
N ASP A 85 3.90 16.35 -0.57
CA ASP A 85 3.12 17.46 -0.02
C ASP A 85 1.59 17.15 -0.05
N PRO A 86 0.71 18.01 0.50
CA PRO A 86 -0.73 17.76 0.49
C PRO A 86 -1.33 17.50 -0.91
N GLU A 87 -0.89 18.24 -1.92
CA GLU A 87 -1.39 18.10 -3.29
C GLU A 87 -0.97 16.75 -3.90
N THR A 88 0.30 16.39 -3.75
CA THR A 88 0.84 15.10 -4.20
C THR A 88 0.21 13.93 -3.44
N ARG A 89 -0.08 14.08 -2.15
CA ARG A 89 -0.80 13.09 -1.34
C ARG A 89 -2.19 12.81 -1.93
N ASP A 90 -2.94 13.84 -2.30
CA ASP A 90 -4.29 13.66 -2.82
C ASP A 90 -4.27 12.94 -4.17
N LEU A 91 -3.28 13.25 -5.03
CA LEU A 91 -3.02 12.49 -6.25
C LEU A 91 -2.58 11.04 -5.98
N TYR A 92 -1.86 10.76 -4.90
CA TYR A 92 -1.55 9.39 -4.47
C TYR A 92 -2.83 8.60 -4.12
N VAL A 93 -3.76 9.22 -3.39
CA VAL A 93 -5.03 8.59 -3.02
C VAL A 93 -5.85 8.28 -4.28
N GLU A 94 -5.94 9.24 -5.21
CA GLU A 94 -6.61 9.04 -6.51
C GLU A 94 -5.96 7.92 -7.33
N ALA A 95 -4.62 7.94 -7.46
CA ALA A 95 -3.87 6.90 -8.16
C ALA A 95 -4.09 5.51 -7.55
N ALA A 96 -4.09 5.42 -6.21
CA ALA A 96 -4.35 4.18 -5.50
C ALA A 96 -5.76 3.66 -5.75
N GLY A 97 -6.78 4.51 -5.67
CA GLY A 97 -8.16 4.12 -5.99
C GLY A 97 -8.31 3.62 -7.43
N SER A 98 -7.72 4.33 -8.40
CA SER A 98 -7.76 3.95 -9.81
C SER A 98 -7.08 2.59 -10.07
N VAL A 99 -5.83 2.41 -9.62
CA VAL A 99 -5.09 1.15 -9.85
C VAL A 99 -5.75 -0.01 -9.11
N ASN A 100 -6.27 0.22 -7.89
CA ASN A 100 -6.99 -0.80 -7.14
C ASN A 100 -8.23 -1.28 -7.89
N GLY A 101 -9.04 -0.33 -8.38
CA GLY A 101 -10.23 -0.64 -9.18
C GLY A 101 -9.90 -1.38 -10.47
N ASP A 102 -8.81 -1.01 -11.16
CA ASP A 102 -8.35 -1.70 -12.36
C ASP A 102 -7.95 -3.15 -12.06
N LEU A 103 -7.12 -3.35 -11.05
CA LEU A 103 -6.66 -4.68 -10.65
C LEU A 103 -7.80 -5.60 -10.23
N VAL A 104 -8.75 -5.10 -9.42
CA VAL A 104 -9.93 -5.88 -9.00
C VAL A 104 -10.78 -6.28 -10.22
N ARG A 105 -10.95 -5.37 -11.20
CA ARG A 105 -11.68 -5.67 -12.43
C ARG A 105 -11.02 -6.79 -13.22
N HIS A 106 -9.69 -6.73 -13.41
CA HIS A 106 -8.96 -7.78 -14.12
C HIS A 106 -9.02 -9.11 -13.37
N LEU A 107 -8.78 -9.13 -12.05
CA LEU A 107 -8.87 -10.35 -11.25
C LEU A 107 -10.24 -11.02 -11.37
N ARG A 108 -11.32 -10.24 -11.30
CA ARG A 108 -12.69 -10.74 -11.47
C ARG A 108 -12.97 -11.23 -12.89
N ALA A 109 -12.43 -10.55 -13.91
CA ALA A 109 -12.55 -11.00 -15.29
C ALA A 109 -11.89 -12.38 -15.52
N PHE A 110 -10.85 -12.71 -14.73
CA PHE A 110 -10.22 -14.03 -14.71
C PHE A 110 -10.81 -15.00 -13.68
N GLY A 111 -11.98 -14.69 -13.12
CA GLY A 111 -12.73 -15.60 -12.24
C GLY A 111 -12.41 -15.53 -10.75
N ALA A 112 -11.46 -14.69 -10.32
CA ALA A 112 -11.15 -14.55 -8.91
C ALA A 112 -12.20 -13.72 -8.16
N GLN A 113 -12.55 -14.14 -6.94
CA GLN A 113 -13.45 -13.40 -6.04
C GLN A 113 -12.71 -12.27 -5.32
N ALA A 114 -12.24 -11.27 -6.07
CA ALA A 114 -11.42 -10.19 -5.52
C ALA A 114 -12.24 -9.08 -4.81
N VAL A 115 -11.73 -8.61 -3.68
CA VAL A 115 -12.20 -7.42 -2.95
C VAL A 115 -11.05 -6.41 -2.84
N GLY A 116 -11.32 -5.17 -3.21
CA GLY A 116 -10.33 -4.09 -3.20
C GLY A 116 -10.45 -3.18 -1.98
N PHE A 117 -9.31 -2.82 -1.40
CA PHE A 117 -9.19 -1.83 -0.34
C PHE A 117 -8.22 -0.72 -0.79
N ALA A 118 -8.66 0.54 -0.70
CA ALA A 118 -7.86 1.73 -0.99
C ALA A 118 -8.38 2.91 -0.17
N GLY A 119 -7.53 3.94 0.02
CA GLY A 119 -7.86 5.11 0.84
C GLY A 119 -8.21 4.72 2.28
N GLU A 120 -9.24 5.33 2.84
CA GLU A 120 -9.68 5.13 4.24
C GLU A 120 -10.23 3.73 4.53
N ARG A 121 -10.56 2.96 3.49
CA ARG A 121 -11.09 1.60 3.64
C ARG A 121 -10.00 0.55 3.87
N THR A 122 -8.73 0.95 3.86
CA THR A 122 -7.61 0.03 4.09
C THR A 122 -7.58 -0.49 5.54
N PRO A 123 -7.25 -1.77 5.78
CA PRO A 123 -7.04 -2.28 7.14
C PRO A 123 -5.71 -1.78 7.74
N LEU A 124 -4.89 -1.05 6.98
CA LEU A 124 -3.59 -0.57 7.42
C LEU A 124 -3.72 0.65 8.35
N VAL A 125 -3.01 0.61 9.47
CA VAL A 125 -2.79 1.77 10.35
C VAL A 125 -1.37 2.25 10.13
N ALA A 126 -1.21 3.55 9.93
CA ALA A 126 0.10 4.17 9.73
C ALA A 126 0.24 5.42 10.58
N SER A 127 1.47 5.72 10.97
CA SER A 127 1.85 7.00 11.59
C SER A 127 2.63 7.83 10.59
N ARG A 128 2.23 9.10 10.44
CA ARG A 128 2.98 10.09 9.70
C ARG A 128 4.24 10.48 10.49
N LYS A 129 5.34 10.74 9.78
CA LYS A 129 6.53 11.33 10.39
C LYS A 129 6.33 12.85 10.49
N GLU A 130 6.42 13.40 11.71
CA GLU A 130 6.28 14.85 11.93
C GLU A 130 7.35 15.69 11.23
N ALA A 131 8.55 15.12 11.07
CA ALA A 131 9.61 15.72 10.28
C ALA A 131 10.50 14.66 9.65
N ILE A 132 10.97 14.94 8.42
CA ILE A 132 11.92 14.11 7.69
C ILE A 132 13.19 14.93 7.45
N ARG A 133 14.36 14.30 7.64
CA ARG A 133 15.65 14.89 7.28
C ARG A 133 15.94 14.61 5.82
N ALA A 134 16.25 15.65 5.05
CA ALA A 134 16.66 15.55 3.66
C ALA A 134 17.89 16.43 3.39
N VAL A 135 18.72 16.02 2.44
CA VAL A 135 19.82 16.83 1.90
C VAL A 135 19.26 17.71 0.79
N VAL A 136 19.27 19.01 1.01
CA VAL A 136 18.84 20.03 0.04
C VAL A 136 20.01 20.98 -0.16
N GLU A 137 20.49 21.09 -1.40
CA GLU A 137 21.65 21.94 -1.75
C GLU A 137 22.88 21.67 -0.87
N GLY A 138 23.17 20.39 -0.62
CA GLY A 138 24.31 19.95 0.19
C GLY A 138 24.16 20.16 1.71
N ARG A 139 23.01 20.64 2.19
CA ARG A 139 22.75 20.84 3.63
C ARG A 139 21.61 19.97 4.12
N VAL A 140 21.72 19.46 5.34
CA VAL A 140 20.63 18.73 5.99
C VAL A 140 19.54 19.72 6.40
N ARG A 141 18.32 19.50 5.93
CA ARG A 141 17.10 20.26 6.25
C ARG A 141 16.05 19.36 6.88
N LEU A 142 15.18 19.95 7.69
CA LEU A 142 13.98 19.31 8.21
C LEU A 142 12.78 19.73 7.35
N ILE A 143 12.13 18.75 6.74
CA ILE A 143 10.88 18.89 5.98
C ILE A 143 9.74 18.48 6.90
N ARG A 144 8.72 19.33 7.04
CA ARG A 144 7.61 19.15 8.00
C ARG A 144 6.24 19.03 7.37
N ASP A 145 6.14 19.15 6.06
CA ASP A 145 4.91 19.09 5.27
C ASP A 145 4.88 17.87 4.34
N ASP A 146 5.82 16.94 4.50
CA ASP A 146 5.79 15.65 3.83
C ASP A 146 4.80 14.70 4.54
N TYR A 147 4.02 13.95 3.76
CA TYR A 147 3.00 13.00 4.22
C TYR A 147 3.47 11.55 4.21
N SER A 148 4.78 11.31 4.26
CA SER A 148 5.33 9.96 4.42
C SER A 148 5.30 9.49 5.88
N GLY A 149 5.28 8.18 6.06
CA GLY A 149 5.10 7.55 7.35
C GLY A 149 5.63 6.13 7.40
N THR A 150 5.22 5.42 8.44
CA THR A 150 5.47 4.00 8.61
C THR A 150 4.15 3.32 8.93
N ILE A 151 3.90 2.15 8.34
CA ILE A 151 2.77 1.29 8.73
C ILE A 151 3.10 0.74 10.12
N THR A 152 2.19 0.93 11.07
CA THR A 152 2.38 0.54 12.48
C THR A 152 1.54 -0.66 12.88
N ALA A 153 0.42 -0.90 12.19
CA ALA A 153 -0.42 -2.07 12.44
C ALA A 153 -1.27 -2.44 11.21
N VAL A 154 -1.84 -3.65 11.26
CA VAL A 154 -2.88 -4.13 10.35
C VAL A 154 -4.08 -4.52 11.22
N ARG A 155 -5.27 -4.00 10.90
CA ARG A 155 -6.53 -4.38 11.56
C ARG A 155 -7.02 -5.70 11.01
N ALA A 156 -7.39 -6.62 11.89
CA ALA A 156 -7.89 -7.95 11.54
C ALA A 156 -9.42 -8.04 11.54
N GLU A 157 -10.11 -6.90 11.54
CA GLU A 157 -11.56 -6.76 11.73
C GLU A 157 -12.23 -6.12 10.53
#